data_AF-A0A9Q3J7X2-F1
#
_entry.id   AF-A0A9Q3J7X2-F1
#
_cell.length_a   1.000
_cell.length_b   1.000
_cell.length_c   1.000
_cell.angle_alpha   90.00
_cell.angle_beta   90.00
_cell.angle_gamma   90.00
#
_symmetry.space_group_name_H-M   'P 1'
#
loop_
_entity.id
_entity.type
_entity.pdbx_description
1 polymer ?
#
loop_
_entity_poly.entity_id
_entity_poly.type
_entity_poly.pdbx_seq_one_letter_code
_entity_poly.pdbx_strand_id
1 'polypeptide(L)'
;MYVSYHQDDWNTWLPLDEFSYNNSNHSCTKQSPFFTVYGRDPQFYSVKITQDNPAGRLSTKIQSVQKDVKRQLEAAINRYKRYADKSRASPPDFNPCNLVWISSKNIKSNRPTKKLFER
;
A
#
# COMPACT_ATOMS: atom_id res chain seq x y z
N MET A 1 -18.39 -10.04 0.82
CA MET A 1 -17.43 -9.26 0.03
C MET A 1 -16.88 -8.15 0.93
N TYR A 2 -15.56 -7.95 0.99
CA TYR A 2 -14.97 -6.88 1.80
C TYR A 2 -14.31 -5.89 0.84
N VAL A 3 -14.65 -4.60 0.98
CA VAL A 3 -14.06 -3.47 0.27
C VAL A 3 -12.66 -3.19 0.84
N SER A 4 -11.77 -2.53 0.10
CA SER A 4 -10.42 -2.17 0.53
C SER A 4 -10.39 -1.46 1.90
N TYR A 5 -9.21 -1.38 2.54
CA TYR A 5 -9.02 -0.63 3.80
C TYR A 5 -9.51 0.84 3.71
N HIS A 6 -9.55 1.41 2.50
CA HIS A 6 -10.04 2.76 2.23
C HIS A 6 -11.49 2.81 1.71
N GLN A 7 -12.15 1.66 1.55
CA GLN A 7 -13.56 1.51 1.16
C GLN A 7 -13.93 2.16 -0.18
N ASP A 8 -12.98 2.27 -1.11
CA ASP A 8 -13.10 3.07 -2.33
C ASP A 8 -13.16 2.25 -3.63
N ASP A 9 -12.94 0.94 -3.56
CA ASP A 9 -12.84 0.05 -4.74
C ASP A 9 -14.12 -0.75 -5.04
N TRP A 10 -15.23 -0.44 -4.37
CA TRP A 10 -16.50 -1.18 -4.51
C TRP A 10 -17.01 -1.24 -5.96
N ASN A 11 -16.77 -0.20 -6.77
CA ASN A 11 -17.17 -0.16 -8.17
C ASN A 11 -16.43 -1.19 -9.05
N THR A 12 -15.23 -1.58 -8.64
CA THR A 12 -14.37 -2.52 -9.37
C THR A 12 -14.85 -3.96 -9.17
N TRP A 13 -15.47 -4.23 -8.02
CA TRP A 13 -16.02 -5.54 -7.67
C TRP A 13 -17.46 -5.74 -8.16
N LEU A 14 -18.16 -4.66 -8.51
CA LEU A 14 -19.58 -4.70 -8.89
C LEU A 14 -19.91 -5.68 -10.03
N PRO A 15 -19.14 -5.76 -11.14
CA PRO A 15 -19.43 -6.72 -12.20
C PRO A 15 -19.27 -8.18 -11.75
N LEU A 16 -18.33 -8.45 -10.83
CA LEU A 16 -18.10 -9.78 -10.29
C LEU A 16 -19.23 -10.20 -9.34
N ASP A 17 -19.71 -9.25 -8.54
CA ASP A 17 -20.83 -9.48 -7.61
C ASP A 17 -22.13 -9.71 -8.38
N GLU A 18 -22.43 -8.90 -9.40
CA GLU A 18 -23.58 -9.09 -10.29
C GLU A 18 -23.52 -10.46 -10.99
N PHE A 19 -22.35 -10.83 -11.51
CA PHE A 19 -22.15 -12.13 -12.13
C PHE A 19 -22.40 -13.29 -11.15
N SER A 20 -21.85 -13.19 -9.94
CA SER A 20 -21.99 -14.24 -8.92
C SER A 20 -23.43 -14.40 -8.45
N TYR A 21 -24.13 -13.26 -8.27
CA TYR A 21 -25.54 -13.22 -7.91
C TYR A 21 -26.42 -13.85 -8.99
N ASN A 22 -26.23 -13.47 -10.25
CA ASN A 22 -27.02 -13.96 -11.38
C ASN A 22 -26.85 -15.47 -11.65
N ASN A 23 -25.74 -16.06 -11.21
CA ASN A 23 -25.44 -17.48 -11.35
C ASN A 23 -25.73 -18.32 -10.09
N SER A 24 -26.11 -17.69 -8.99
CA SER A 24 -26.46 -18.40 -7.76
C SER A 24 -27.93 -18.85 -7.78
N ASN A 25 -28.20 -20.06 -7.27
CA ASN A 25 -29.56 -20.57 -7.19
C ASN A 25 -30.37 -19.77 -6.16
N HIS A 26 -31.51 -19.23 -6.58
CA HIS A 26 -32.45 -18.64 -5.63
C HIS A 26 -33.23 -19.70 -4.87
N SER A 27 -33.47 -19.44 -3.59
CA SER A 27 -34.18 -20.35 -2.68
C SER A 27 -35.60 -20.68 -3.13
N CYS A 28 -36.28 -19.72 -3.77
CA CYS A 28 -37.68 -19.82 -4.22
C CYS A 28 -37.83 -20.61 -5.54
N THR A 29 -37.02 -20.32 -6.55
CA THR A 29 -37.11 -20.94 -7.89
C THR A 29 -36.23 -22.18 -8.03
N LYS A 30 -35.31 -22.41 -7.09
CA LYS A 30 -34.26 -23.46 -7.13
C LYS A 30 -33.37 -23.40 -8.38
N GLN A 31 -33.43 -22.29 -9.12
CA GLN A 31 -32.69 -22.04 -10.35
C GLN A 31 -31.97 -20.70 -10.25
N SER A 32 -30.88 -20.55 -11.00
CA SER A 32 -30.20 -19.28 -11.14
C SER A 32 -31.03 -18.32 -12.02
N PRO A 33 -31.04 -17.00 -11.72
CA PRO A 33 -31.68 -16.01 -12.61
C PRO A 33 -31.19 -16.12 -14.05
N PHE A 34 -29.90 -16.37 -14.25
CA PHE A 34 -29.32 -16.55 -15.57
C PHE A 34 -29.93 -17.74 -16.32
N PHE A 35 -30.08 -18.89 -15.65
CA PHE A 35 -30.75 -20.06 -16.22
C PHE A 35 -32.22 -19.79 -16.54
N THR A 36 -32.93 -19.07 -15.66
CA THR A 36 -34.33 -18.72 -15.89
C THR A 36 -34.52 -17.84 -17.12
N VAL A 37 -33.61 -16.89 -17.38
CA VAL A 37 -33.71 -15.97 -18.53
C VAL A 37 -33.22 -16.62 -19.83
N TYR A 38 -32.12 -17.36 -19.79
CA TYR A 38 -31.42 -17.83 -20.99
C TYR A 38 -31.55 -19.34 -21.26
N GLY A 39 -32.13 -20.10 -20.32
CA GLY A 39 -32.31 -21.55 -20.44
C GLY A 39 -31.01 -22.37 -20.41
N ARG A 40 -29.88 -21.75 -20.05
CA ARG A 40 -28.56 -22.38 -19.96
C ARG A 40 -27.73 -21.69 -18.89
N ASP A 41 -26.84 -22.42 -18.23
CA ASP A 41 -25.80 -21.86 -17.37
C ASP A 41 -24.57 -21.44 -18.19
N PRO A 42 -23.78 -20.43 -17.73
CA PRO A 42 -22.59 -20.02 -18.45
C PRO A 42 -21.50 -21.09 -18.39
N GLN A 43 -21.02 -21.52 -19.57
CA GLN A 43 -19.87 -22.41 -19.68
C GLN A 43 -18.57 -21.59 -19.69
N PHE A 44 -17.73 -21.81 -18.69
CA PHE A 44 -16.38 -21.26 -18.67
C PHE A 44 -15.43 -22.20 -19.42
N TYR A 45 -14.98 -21.78 -20.59
CA TYR A 45 -13.80 -22.39 -21.21
C TYR A 45 -12.58 -21.94 -20.42
N SER A 46 -11.84 -22.89 -19.85
CA SER A 46 -10.56 -22.61 -19.23
C SER A 46 -9.60 -22.08 -20.30
N VAL A 47 -9.46 -20.76 -20.34
CA VAL A 47 -8.40 -20.14 -21.12
C VAL A 47 -7.10 -20.66 -20.54
N LYS A 48 -6.34 -21.45 -21.31
CA LYS A 48 -4.97 -21.79 -20.95
C LYS A 48 -4.16 -20.50 -21.03
N ILE A 49 -4.08 -19.81 -19.90
CA ILE A 49 -3.21 -18.66 -19.75
C ILE A 49 -1.79 -19.20 -19.85
N THR A 50 -1.12 -18.98 -20.97
CA THR A 50 0.32 -19.18 -21.07
C THR A 50 0.94 -18.29 -19.99
N GLN A 51 1.65 -18.88 -19.03
CA GLN A 51 2.37 -18.14 -18.00
C GLN A 51 3.57 -17.41 -18.63
N ASP A 52 3.32 -16.40 -19.44
CA ASP A 52 4.27 -15.32 -19.54
C ASP A 52 4.11 -14.48 -18.27
N ASN A 53 5.20 -14.26 -17.53
CA ASN A 53 5.19 -13.53 -16.26
C ASN A 53 5.89 -12.17 -16.42
N PRO A 54 5.32 -11.24 -17.23
CA PRO A 54 5.88 -9.91 -17.42
C PRO A 54 5.88 -9.13 -16.10
N ALA A 55 4.91 -9.39 -15.21
CA ALA A 55 4.83 -8.79 -13.88
C ALA A 55 6.04 -9.16 -13.00
N GLY A 56 6.46 -10.41 -13.01
CA GLY A 56 7.63 -10.88 -12.26
C GLY A 56 8.92 -10.22 -12.75
N ARG A 57 9.10 -10.11 -14.07
CA ARG A 57 10.26 -9.43 -14.67
C ARG A 57 10.29 -7.92 -14.37
N LEU A 58 9.13 -7.28 -14.35
CA LEU A 58 9.02 -5.87 -13.97
C LEU A 58 9.33 -5.68 -12.48
N SER A 59 8.81 -6.56 -11.63
CA SER A 59 9.03 -6.53 -10.17
C SER A 59 10.51 -6.64 -9.82
N THR A 60 11.24 -7.58 -10.43
CA THR A 60 12.69 -7.73 -10.18
C THR A 60 13.48 -6.48 -10.62
N LYS A 61 13.10 -5.88 -11.76
CA LYS A 61 13.70 -4.62 -12.23
C LYS A 61 13.40 -3.45 -11.30
N ILE A 62 12.18 -3.34 -10.77
CA ILE A 62 11.83 -2.30 -9.79
C ILE A 62 12.64 -2.48 -8.51
N GLN A 63 12.76 -3.72 -8.00
CA GLN A 63 13.55 -4.01 -6.80
C GLN A 63 15.02 -3.65 -6.97
N SER A 64 15.62 -3.94 -8.13
CA SER A 64 17.02 -3.57 -8.38
C SER A 64 17.21 -2.05 -8.40
N VAL A 65 16.32 -1.32 -9.07
CA VAL A 65 16.35 0.15 -9.10
C VAL A 65 16.17 0.74 -7.70
N GLN A 66 15.21 0.22 -6.92
CA GLN A 66 15.00 0.67 -5.53
C GLN A 66 16.24 0.45 -4.65
N LYS A 67 16.92 -0.69 -4.81
CA LYS A 67 18.16 -0.98 -4.08
C LYS A 67 19.27 0.01 -4.41
N ASP A 68 19.39 0.39 -5.68
CA ASP A 68 20.41 1.35 -6.11
C ASP A 68 20.08 2.78 -5.66
N VAL A 69 18.81 3.19 -5.75
CA VAL A 69 18.35 4.48 -5.20
C VAL A 69 18.63 4.56 -3.70
N LYS A 70 18.33 3.49 -2.93
CA LYS A 70 18.62 3.44 -1.49
C LYS A 70 20.11 3.63 -1.21
N ARG A 71 20.98 2.94 -1.96
CA ARG A 71 22.44 3.04 -1.82
C ARG A 71 22.94 4.46 -2.11
N GLN A 72 22.44 5.09 -3.16
CA GLN A 72 22.79 6.47 -3.51
C GLN A 72 22.32 7.47 -2.44
N LEU A 73 21.12 7.25 -1.90
CA LEU A 73 20.58 8.09 -0.83
C LEU A 73 21.42 7.98 0.45
N GLU A 74 21.81 6.78 0.84
CA GLU A 74 22.71 6.55 1.98
C GLU A 74 24.07 7.24 1.78
N ALA A 75 24.64 7.13 0.58
CA ALA A 75 25.88 7.83 0.23
C ALA A 75 25.72 9.36 0.31
N ALA A 76 24.60 9.90 -0.18
CA ALA A 76 24.30 11.32 -0.10
C ALA A 76 24.11 11.80 1.34
N ILE A 77 23.35 11.07 2.16
CA ILE A 77 23.16 11.35 3.60
C ILE A 77 24.52 11.38 4.30
N ASN A 78 25.38 10.40 4.06
CA ASN A 78 26.73 10.36 4.63
C ASN A 78 27.60 11.54 4.18
N ARG A 79 27.48 11.95 2.91
CA ARG A 79 28.17 13.15 2.41
C ARG A 79 27.69 14.39 3.14
N TYR A 80 26.38 14.62 3.24
CA TYR A 80 25.81 15.76 3.95
C TYR A 80 26.20 15.76 5.43
N LYS A 81 26.18 14.59 6.09
CA LYS A 81 26.61 14.43 7.48
C LYS A 81 28.06 14.87 7.66
N ARG A 82 28.99 14.42 6.79
CA ARG A 82 30.40 14.83 6.87
C ARG A 82 30.61 16.34 6.76
N TYR A 83 29.83 17.02 5.91
CA TYR A 83 29.93 18.48 5.80
C TYR A 83 29.27 19.19 6.98
N ALA A 84 28.11 18.74 7.44
CA ALA A 84 27.42 19.31 8.59
C ALA A 84 28.24 19.16 9.88
N ASP A 85 28.85 17.99 10.08
CA ASP A 85 29.63 17.69 11.28
C ASP A 85 30.91 18.54 11.37
N LYS A 86 31.45 19.06 10.24
CA LYS A 86 32.56 20.04 10.26
C LYS A 86 32.19 21.38 10.89
N SER A 87 30.92 21.78 10.79
CA SER A 87 30.43 23.06 11.30
C SER A 87 29.69 22.93 12.62
N ARG A 88 29.53 21.72 13.16
CA ARG A 88 28.87 21.47 14.45
C ARG A 88 29.90 21.50 15.57
N ALA A 89 29.57 22.18 16.66
CA ALA A 89 30.31 22.04 17.91
C ALA A 89 30.07 20.66 18.52
N SER A 90 31.04 20.16 19.29
CA SER A 90 30.86 18.95 20.09
C SER A 90 29.62 19.10 20.97
N PRO A 91 28.72 18.09 21.01
CA PRO A 91 27.56 18.16 21.87
C PRO A 91 27.99 18.27 23.34
N PRO A 92 27.23 19.00 24.19
CA PRO A 92 27.43 18.98 25.63
C PRO A 92 27.26 17.55 26.18
N ASP A 93 27.94 17.25 27.28
CA ASP A 93 27.69 16.01 28.01
C ASP A 93 26.33 16.09 28.70
N PHE A 94 25.42 15.19 28.33
CA PHE A 94 24.11 15.08 28.95
C PHE A 94 24.06 13.85 29.86
N ASN A 95 23.61 14.05 31.10
CA ASN A 95 23.34 12.95 32.01
C ASN A 95 21.88 12.52 31.94
N PRO A 96 21.56 11.24 32.25
CA PRO A 96 20.19 10.82 32.48
C PRO A 96 19.50 11.77 33.48
N CYS A 97 18.23 12.11 33.24
CA CYS A 97 17.43 13.12 33.98
C CYS A 97 17.73 14.60 33.69
N ASN A 98 18.59 14.94 32.72
CA ASN A 98 18.72 16.33 32.27
C ASN A 98 17.53 16.74 31.38
N LEU A 99 16.95 17.91 31.67
CA LEU A 99 15.93 18.53 30.83
C LEU A 99 16.62 19.36 29.74
N VAL A 100 16.24 19.13 28.48
CA VAL A 100 16.78 19.86 27.32
C VAL A 100 15.67 20.55 26.55
N TRP A 101 15.95 21.74 26.04
CA TRP A 101 15.01 22.48 25.21
C TRP A 101 15.10 21.99 23.76
N ILE A 102 13.97 21.57 23.19
CA ILE A 102 13.89 21.12 21.79
C ILE A 102 13.03 22.09 21.01
N SER A 103 13.55 22.59 19.89
CA SER A 103 12.77 23.39 18.95
C SER A 103 11.79 22.51 18.17
N SER A 104 10.50 22.76 18.32
CA SER A 104 9.43 22.04 17.61
C SER A 104 9.21 22.52 16.16
N LYS A 105 10.02 23.46 15.67
CA LYS A 105 9.85 24.10 14.36
C LYS A 105 9.87 23.09 13.19
N ASN A 106 10.72 22.07 13.28
CA ASN A 106 10.94 21.08 12.21
C ASN A 106 10.50 19.66 12.59
N ILE A 107 9.83 19.48 13.72
CA ILE A 107 9.32 18.18 14.15
C ILE A 107 7.96 17.96 13.46
N LYS A 108 7.94 17.01 12.52
CA LYS A 108 6.69 16.60 11.87
C LYS A 108 5.93 15.67 12.79
N SER A 109 4.67 15.99 13.05
CA SER A 109 3.75 15.08 13.72
C SER A 109 3.01 14.26 12.67
N ASN A 110 2.81 12.96 12.94
CA ASN A 110 1.88 12.13 12.17
C ASN A 110 0.40 12.50 12.41
N ARG A 111 0.13 13.40 13.37
CA ARG A 111 -1.22 13.90 13.65
C ARG A 111 -1.48 15.18 12.85
N PRO A 112 -2.72 15.36 12.34
CA PRO A 112 -3.08 16.50 11.50
C PRO A 112 -3.06 17.85 12.24
N THR A 113 -3.11 17.87 13.58
CA THR A 113 -3.10 19.11 14.37
C THR A 113 -2.21 18.99 15.61
N LYS A 114 -1.43 20.05 15.91
CA LYS A 114 -0.52 20.13 17.06
C LYS A 114 -1.19 19.92 18.43
N LYS A 115 -2.48 20.22 18.56
CA LYS A 115 -3.25 20.08 19.80
C LYS A 115 -3.45 18.62 20.25
N LEU A 116 -3.35 17.68 19.32
CA LEU A 116 -3.58 16.24 19.54
C LEU A 116 -2.27 15.44 19.59
N PHE A 117 -1.15 16.12 19.80
CA PHE A 117 0.12 15.46 20.06
C PHE A 117 0.14 15.04 21.53
N GLU A 118 0.16 13.73 21.80
CA GLU A 118 0.37 13.24 23.16
C GLU A 118 1.74 13.70 23.67
N ARG A 119 1.76 14.04 24.95
CA ARG A 119 2.84 14.74 25.65
C ARG A 119 3.87 13.77 26.21
#